data_AF-A0A0C2FNG5-F1
#
_entry.id   AF-A0A0C2FNG5-F1
#
_cell.length_a   1.000
_cell.length_b   1.000
_cell.length_c   1.000
_cell.angle_alpha   90.00
_cell.angle_beta   90.00
_cell.angle_gamma   90.00
#
_symmetry.space_group_name_H-M   'P 1'
#
loop_
_entity.id
_entity.type
_entity.pdbx_description
1 polymer ?
#
loop_
_entity_poly.entity_id
_entity_poly.type
_entity_poly.pdbx_seq_one_letter_code
_entity_poly.pdbx_strand_id
1 'polypeptide(L)'
;ANGSIASTAFHQGHHLKLKGQMMLLSDSKSLIYLCSPYVTSIPELMQYGMRLTAMPLHDATRDLILLNQQRLTDVEVNLQLEANNEQLEILAKDLEAEKRKTERILRDMLPYSVASQLMSGEHIEA
;
A
#
# COMPACT_ATOMS: atom_id res chain seq x y z
N ALA A 1 29.03 -40.82 -10.46
CA ALA A 1 29.20 -39.37 -10.65
C ALA A 1 27.91 -38.83 -11.26
N ASN A 2 26.99 -38.36 -10.40
CA ASN A 2 25.70 -37.85 -10.82
C ASN A 2 25.84 -36.37 -11.21
N GLY A 3 25.89 -36.10 -12.51
CA GLY A 3 25.72 -34.74 -13.05
C GLY A 3 24.25 -34.49 -13.29
N SER A 4 23.60 -33.77 -12.38
CA SER A 4 22.22 -33.27 -12.55
C SER A 4 22.21 -32.24 -13.69
N ILE A 5 21.66 -32.63 -14.84
CA ILE A 5 21.31 -31.70 -15.91
C ILE A 5 20.13 -30.88 -15.38
N ALA A 6 20.42 -29.67 -14.91
CA ALA A 6 19.38 -28.71 -14.57
C ALA A 6 18.63 -28.37 -15.86
N SER A 7 17.40 -28.86 -15.96
CA SER A 7 16.47 -28.50 -17.02
C SER A 7 16.19 -27.00 -16.93
N THR A 8 16.87 -26.20 -17.74
CA THR A 8 16.43 -24.83 -18.04
C THR A 8 15.16 -24.93 -18.90
N ALA A 9 14.03 -25.17 -18.24
CA ALA A 9 12.73 -24.95 -18.84
C ALA A 9 12.64 -23.44 -19.11
N PHE A 10 12.87 -23.05 -20.36
CA PHE A 10 12.50 -21.72 -20.83
C PHE A 10 10.99 -21.61 -20.69
N HIS A 11 10.52 -20.97 -19.61
CA HIS A 11 9.15 -20.50 -19.51
C HIS A 11 8.83 -19.75 -20.82
N GLN A 12 7.72 -20.08 -21.48
CA GLN A 12 7.25 -19.39 -22.69
C GLN A 12 7.33 -17.89 -22.45
N GLY A 13 8.38 -17.29 -23.02
CA GLY A 13 9.03 -16.14 -22.41
C GLY A 13 8.26 -14.87 -22.65
N HIS A 14 7.91 -14.16 -21.58
CA HIS A 14 7.62 -12.74 -21.68
C HIS A 14 8.89 -12.07 -22.23
N HIS A 15 8.81 -11.49 -23.42
CA HIS A 15 9.96 -10.84 -24.06
C HIS A 15 10.11 -9.44 -23.45
N LEU A 16 11.29 -9.12 -22.92
CA LEU A 16 11.58 -7.77 -22.41
C LEU A 16 11.56 -6.77 -23.58
N LYS A 17 10.68 -5.77 -23.50
CA LYS A 17 10.66 -4.67 -24.46
C LYS A 17 11.66 -3.61 -24.03
N LEU A 18 12.46 -3.14 -24.97
CA LEU A 18 13.41 -2.05 -24.77
C LEU A 18 12.94 -0.84 -25.58
N LYS A 19 12.81 0.31 -24.93
CA LYS A 19 12.45 1.58 -25.59
C LYS A 19 13.67 2.51 -25.58
N GLY A 20 14.02 3.04 -26.74
CA GLY A 20 15.24 3.83 -26.87
C GLY A 20 15.44 4.42 -28.26
N GLN A 21 16.65 4.88 -28.50
CA GLN A 21 17.06 5.52 -29.75
C GLN A 21 18.27 4.82 -30.35
N MET A 22 18.25 4.64 -31.68
CA MET A 22 19.41 4.22 -32.46
C MET A 22 20.18 5.45 -32.96
N MET A 23 21.50 5.43 -32.84
CA MET A 23 22.39 6.51 -33.28
C MET A 23 23.53 5.92 -34.11
N LEU A 24 23.87 6.58 -35.22
CA LEU A 24 25.04 6.24 -36.03
C LEU A 24 26.30 6.80 -35.36
N LEU A 25 27.31 5.95 -35.17
CA LEU A 25 28.59 6.36 -34.60
C LEU A 25 29.46 7.05 -35.66
N SER A 26 30.47 7.78 -35.19
CA SER A 26 31.36 8.60 -36.03
C SER A 26 32.17 7.81 -37.05
N ASP A 27 32.28 6.49 -36.87
CA ASP A 27 32.91 5.57 -37.81
C ASP A 27 32.05 5.28 -39.07
N SER A 28 30.79 5.75 -39.07
CA SER A 28 29.76 5.52 -40.10
C SER A 28 29.53 4.04 -40.44
N LYS A 29 29.95 3.13 -39.57
CA LYS A 29 29.87 1.67 -39.76
C LYS A 29 29.13 0.98 -38.63
N SER A 30 28.97 1.65 -37.50
CA SER A 30 28.38 1.10 -36.29
C SER A 30 27.17 1.90 -35.85
N LEU A 31 26.13 1.21 -35.40
CA LEU A 31 24.95 1.79 -34.76
C LEU A 31 24.97 1.44 -33.28
N ILE A 32 24.74 2.42 -32.42
CA ILE A 32 24.47 2.20 -31.00
C ILE A 32 22.98 2.32 -30.73
N TYR A 33 22.43 1.41 -29.93
CA TYR A 33 21.05 1.48 -29.44
C TYR A 33 21.07 1.76 -27.94
N LEU A 34 20.74 3.00 -27.56
CA LEU A 34 20.61 3.39 -26.15
C LEU A 34 19.15 3.29 -25.75
N CYS A 35 18.86 2.45 -24.74
CA CYS A 35 17.49 2.12 -24.38
C CYS A 35 17.33 1.82 -22.89
N SER A 36 16.07 1.90 -22.44
CA SER A 36 15.62 1.50 -21.11
C SER A 36 14.56 0.40 -21.24
N PRO A 37 14.44 -0.50 -20.24
CA PRO A 37 13.37 -1.50 -20.21
C PRO A 37 12.01 -0.82 -20.14
N TYR A 38 11.08 -1.24 -20.98
CA TYR A 38 9.72 -0.73 -20.97
C TYR A 38 8.90 -1.48 -19.91
N VAL A 39 9.00 -0.98 -18.68
CA VAL A 39 8.37 -1.54 -17.47
C VAL A 39 7.82 -0.41 -16.61
N THR A 40 6.72 -0.66 -15.89
CA THR A 40 5.96 0.36 -15.16
C THR A 40 5.84 0.09 -13.66
N SER A 41 6.27 -1.09 -13.20
CA SER A 41 6.17 -1.51 -11.81
C SER A 41 7.36 -2.39 -11.37
N ILE A 42 7.62 -2.43 -10.06
CA ILE A 42 8.66 -3.29 -9.47
C ILE A 42 8.36 -4.78 -9.70
N PRO A 43 7.11 -5.29 -9.52
CA PRO A 43 6.80 -6.69 -9.81
C PRO A 43 7.08 -7.08 -11.27
N GLU A 44 6.77 -6.19 -12.22
CA GLU A 44 7.05 -6.42 -13.63
C GLU A 44 8.56 -6.54 -13.91
N LEU A 45 9.40 -5.68 -13.30
CA LEU A 45 10.86 -5.83 -13.36
C LEU A 45 11.33 -7.19 -12.87
N MET A 46 10.81 -7.64 -11.73
CA MET A 46 11.17 -8.92 -11.11
C MET A 46 10.75 -10.11 -11.99
N GLN A 47 9.64 -10.01 -12.72
CA GLN A 47 9.19 -11.02 -13.67
C GLN A 47 10.21 -11.23 -14.82
N TYR A 48 10.94 -10.18 -15.20
CA TYR A 48 12.05 -10.26 -16.15
C TYR A 48 13.41 -10.57 -15.51
N GLY A 49 13.44 -10.91 -14.21
CA GLY A 49 14.68 -11.18 -13.48
C GLY A 49 15.54 -9.93 -13.21
N MET A 50 14.99 -8.73 -13.41
CA MET A 50 15.67 -7.47 -13.15
C MET A 50 15.35 -6.94 -11.75
N ARG A 51 16.30 -6.17 -11.20
CA ARG A 51 16.13 -5.44 -9.93
C ARG A 51 16.22 -3.95 -10.20
N LEU A 52 15.55 -3.14 -9.40
CA LEU A 52 15.61 -1.67 -9.51
C LEU A 52 17.05 -1.14 -9.37
N THR A 53 17.90 -1.82 -8.58
CA THR A 53 19.32 -1.47 -8.40
C THR A 53 20.16 -1.64 -9.67
N ALA A 54 19.67 -2.40 -10.66
CA ALA A 54 20.32 -2.54 -11.96
C ALA A 54 20.01 -1.35 -12.90
N MET A 55 19.02 -0.52 -12.56
CA MET A 55 18.71 0.69 -13.32
C MET A 55 19.57 1.86 -12.85
N PRO A 56 20.25 2.59 -13.76
CA PRO A 56 21.03 3.77 -13.41
C PRO A 56 20.19 4.83 -12.70
N LEU A 57 20.81 5.59 -11.80
CA LEU A 57 20.11 6.65 -11.06
C LEU A 57 19.60 7.79 -11.96
N HIS A 58 20.24 7.99 -13.12
CA HIS A 58 19.86 9.00 -14.10
C HIS A 58 18.81 8.50 -15.12
N ASP A 59 18.37 7.25 -15.03
CA ASP A 59 17.32 6.72 -15.91
C ASP A 59 15.95 7.17 -15.40
N ALA A 60 15.28 8.06 -16.14
CA ALA A 60 13.94 8.56 -15.77
C ALA A 60 12.88 7.45 -15.65
N THR A 61 13.08 6.29 -16.28
CA THR A 61 12.19 5.12 -16.14
C THR A 61 12.22 4.58 -14.71
N ARG A 62 13.36 4.66 -14.02
CA ARG A 62 13.50 4.28 -12.61
C ARG A 62 12.63 5.16 -11.72
N ASP A 63 12.67 6.47 -11.93
CA ASP A 63 11.87 7.43 -11.18
C ASP A 63 10.38 7.23 -11.43
N LEU A 64 10.00 6.94 -12.68
CA LEU A 64 8.61 6.65 -13.03
C LEU A 64 8.06 5.43 -12.28
N ILE A 65 8.85 4.36 -12.17
CA ILE A 65 8.47 3.15 -11.43
C ILE A 65 8.29 3.46 -9.94
N LEU A 66 9.20 4.23 -9.36
CA LEU A 66 9.13 4.64 -7.95
C LEU A 66 7.93 5.54 -7.67
N LEU A 67 7.65 6.51 -8.55
CA LEU A 67 6.47 7.39 -8.45
C LEU A 67 5.17 6.59 -8.55
N ASN A 68 5.11 5.60 -9.44
CA ASN A 68 3.94 4.74 -9.54
C ASN A 68 3.76 3.90 -8.27
N GLN A 69 4.84 3.36 -7.71
CA GLN A 69 4.80 2.63 -6.44
C GLN A 69 4.29 3.51 -5.30
N GLN A 70 4.83 4.73 -5.17
CA GLN A 70 4.36 5.70 -4.17
C GLN A 70 2.87 5.98 -4.34
N ARG A 71 2.43 6.28 -5.56
CA ARG A 71 1.03 6.56 -5.86
C ARG A 71 0.10 5.40 -5.46
N LEU A 72 0.49 4.16 -5.73
CA LEU A 72 -0.29 2.99 -5.34
C LEU A 72 -0.38 2.85 -3.81
N THR A 73 0.72 3.06 -3.11
CA THR A 73 0.75 3.06 -1.64
C THR A 73 -0.12 4.17 -1.05
N ASP A 74 -0.09 5.37 -1.61
CA ASP A 74 -0.94 6.48 -1.14
C ASP A 74 -2.43 6.15 -1.31
N VAL A 75 -2.80 5.53 -2.44
CA VAL A 75 -4.18 5.08 -2.67
C VAL A 75 -4.59 4.01 -1.67
N GLU A 76 -3.73 3.04 -1.40
CA GLU A 76 -4.00 1.96 -0.43
C GLU A 76 -4.21 2.51 0.98
N VAL A 77 -3.34 3.42 1.42
CA VAL A 77 -3.44 4.06 2.74
C VAL A 77 -4.73 4.88 2.86
N ASN A 78 -5.08 5.65 1.82
CA ASN A 78 -6.33 6.42 1.82
C ASN A 78 -7.56 5.52 1.95
N LEU A 79 -7.60 4.40 1.23
CA LEU A 79 -8.71 3.45 1.33
C LEU A 79 -8.83 2.84 2.73
N GLN A 80 -7.71 2.52 3.37
CA GLN A 80 -7.70 2.03 4.76
C GLN A 80 -8.17 3.10 5.75
N LEU A 81 -7.79 4.37 5.53
CA LEU A 81 -8.26 5.49 6.35
C LEU A 81 -9.77 5.70 6.21
N GLU A 82 -10.31 5.64 5.00
CA GLU A 82 -11.76 5.74 4.74
C GLU A 82 -12.52 4.63 5.47
N ALA A 83 -12.09 3.36 5.30
CA ALA A 83 -12.75 2.22 5.95
C ALA A 83 -12.70 2.30 7.49
N ASN A 84 -11.57 2.74 8.05
CA ASN A 84 -11.45 2.93 9.50
C ASN A 84 -12.35 4.06 10.02
N ASN A 85 -12.50 5.15 9.25
CA ASN A 85 -13.34 6.26 9.63
C ASN A 85 -14.83 5.85 9.66
N GLU A 86 -15.26 5.07 8.66
CA GLU A 86 -16.61 4.48 8.64
C GLU A 86 -16.86 3.58 9.84
N GLN A 87 -15.91 2.69 10.17
CA GLN A 87 -16.00 1.83 11.35
C GLN A 87 -16.06 2.64 12.65
N LEU A 88 -15.25 3.69 12.76
CA LEU A 88 -15.22 4.56 13.94
C LEU A 88 -16.54 5.30 14.12
N GLU A 89 -17.18 5.75 13.03
CA GLU A 89 -18.50 6.38 13.10
C GLU A 89 -19.58 5.41 13.61
N ILE A 90 -19.55 4.15 13.15
CA ILE A 90 -20.48 3.10 13.63
C ILE A 90 -20.25 2.83 15.12
N LEU A 91 -19.01 2.61 15.53
CA LEU A 91 -18.66 2.35 16.93
C LEU A 91 -19.03 3.52 17.85
N ALA A 92 -18.88 4.76 17.40
CA ALA A 92 -19.28 5.94 18.16
C ALA A 92 -20.80 5.99 18.37
N LYS A 93 -21.59 5.62 17.35
CA LYS A 93 -23.06 5.52 17.46
C LYS A 93 -23.49 4.42 18.42
N ASP A 94 -22.87 3.25 18.34
CA ASP A 94 -23.16 2.13 19.22
C ASP A 94 -22.79 2.42 20.67
N LEU A 95 -21.63 3.07 20.88
CA LEU A 95 -21.19 3.50 22.21
C LEU A 95 -22.17 4.49 22.84
N GLU A 96 -22.64 5.48 22.07
CA GLU A 96 -23.64 6.45 22.53
C GLU A 96 -24.99 5.77 22.83
N ALA A 97 -25.40 4.79 22.03
CA ALA A 97 -26.61 4.02 22.28
C ALA A 97 -26.50 3.19 23.57
N GLU A 98 -25.36 2.54 23.80
CA GLU A 98 -25.14 1.74 25.01
C GLU A 98 -25.04 2.63 26.26
N LYS A 99 -24.33 3.76 26.17
CA LYS A 99 -24.29 4.76 27.23
C LYS A 99 -25.68 5.20 27.66
N ARG A 100 -26.58 5.50 26.72
CA ARG A 100 -27.98 5.87 27.03
C ARG A 100 -28.76 4.75 27.72
N LYS A 101 -28.50 3.48 27.38
CA LYS A 101 -29.13 2.34 28.07
C LYS A 101 -28.62 2.24 29.51
N THR A 102 -27.31 2.36 29.70
CA THR A 102 -26.69 2.33 31.04
C THR A 102 -27.23 3.47 31.91
N GLU A 103 -27.32 4.69 31.39
CA GLU A 103 -27.88 5.85 32.10
C GLU A 103 -29.34 5.63 32.51
N ARG A 104 -30.16 5.02 31.65
CA ARG A 104 -31.55 4.70 31.96
C ARG A 104 -31.65 3.70 33.12
N ILE A 105 -30.89 2.59 33.03
CA ILE A 105 -30.89 1.55 34.07
C ILE A 105 -30.45 2.14 35.41
N LEU A 106 -29.43 3.01 35.40
CA LEU A 106 -28.94 3.65 36.62
C LEU A 106 -30.01 4.54 37.29
N ARG A 107 -30.77 5.28 36.49
CA ARG A 107 -31.90 6.09 36.98
C ARG A 107 -33.06 5.26 37.52
N ASP A 108 -33.30 4.07 36.96
CA ASP A 108 -34.36 3.17 37.42
C ASP A 108 -33.99 2.47 38.74
N MET A 109 -32.70 2.26 39.00
CA MET A 109 -32.20 1.52 40.17
C MET A 109 -31.88 2.38 41.39
N LEU A 110 -31.65 3.68 41.21
CA LEU A 110 -31.22 4.61 42.27
C LEU A 110 -32.11 5.86 42.32
N PRO A 111 -32.24 6.51 43.49
CA PRO A 111 -32.85 7.83 43.58
C PRO A 111 -32.16 8.83 42.64
N TYR A 112 -32.95 9.73 42.04
CA TYR A 112 -32.48 10.66 41.00
C TYR A 112 -31.20 11.44 41.37
N SER A 113 -31.08 11.89 42.62
CA SER A 113 -29.90 12.62 43.11
C SER A 113 -28.62 11.79 43.02
N VAL A 114 -28.68 10.53 43.43
CA VAL A 114 -27.55 9.58 43.46
C VAL A 114 -27.17 9.18 42.03
N ALA A 115 -28.17 8.87 41.19
CA ALA A 115 -27.93 8.54 39.78
C ALA A 115 -27.28 9.71 39.02
N SER A 116 -27.71 10.95 39.25
CA SER A 116 -27.15 12.13 38.59
C SER A 116 -25.68 12.37 38.96
N GLN A 117 -25.32 12.19 40.24
CA GLN A 117 -23.95 12.34 40.73
C GLN A 117 -23.02 11.26 40.16
N LEU A 118 -23.48 10.01 40.05
CA LEU A 118 -22.70 8.93 39.43
C LEU A 118 -22.49 9.15 37.93
N MET A 119 -23.51 9.64 37.20
CA MET A 119 -23.39 9.95 35.77
C MET A 119 -22.41 11.10 35.50
N SER A 120 -22.28 12.07 36.42
CA SER A 120 -21.29 13.14 36.31
C SER A 120 -19.88 12.74 36.79
N GLY A 121 -19.71 11.50 37.25
CA GLY A 121 -18.42 11.00 37.77
C GLY A 121 -18.05 11.57 39.15
N GLU A 122 -19.02 12.10 39.89
CA GLU A 122 -18.80 12.61 41.23
C GLU A 122 -18.74 11.47 42.26
N HIS A 123 -17.87 11.63 43.26
CA HIS A 123 -17.73 10.67 44.35
C HIS A 123 -18.86 10.88 45.36
N ILE A 124 -19.67 9.84 45.61
CA ILE A 124 -20.70 9.89 46.63
C ILE A 124 -20.06 9.55 47.98
N GLU A 125 -20.16 10.45 48.96
CA GLU A 125 -19.86 10.14 50.36
C GLU A 125 -21.05 9.39 50.97
N ALA A 126 -20.74 8.28 51.66
CA ALA A 126 -21.71 7.33 52.23
C ALA A 126 -22.34 7.83 53.54
#